data_AF-A0A661MPM1-F1
#
_entry.id   AF-A0A661MPM1-F1
#
_cell.length_a   1.000
_cell.length_b   1.000
_cell.length_c   1.000
_cell.angle_alpha   90.00
_cell.angle_beta   90.00
_cell.angle_gamma   90.00
#
_symmetry.space_group_name_H-M   'P 1'
#
loop_
_entity.id
_entity.type
_entity.pdbx_description
1 polymer ?
#
loop_
_entity_poly.entity_id
_entity_poly.type
_entity_poly.pdbx_seq_one_letter_code
_entity_poly.pdbx_strand_id
1 'polypeptide(L)' 'MDLSRKLGIGIVMIIPAFVTGGLLWSIIPSWIAVVIWEIVMVLVYVGIIKGKFSFSRKMA' A
#
# COMPACT_ATOMS: atom_id res chain seq x y z
N MET A 1 9.45 1.05 -14.43
CA MET A 1 10.24 1.12 -13.19
C MET A 1 11.19 -0.07 -13.15
N ASP A 2 12.46 0.19 -12.85
CA ASP A 2 13.47 -0.83 -12.58
C ASP A 2 13.11 -1.68 -11.35
N LEU A 3 13.70 -2.89 -11.26
CA LEU A 3 13.39 -3.85 -10.21
C LEU A 3 13.74 -3.31 -8.82
N SER A 4 14.90 -2.66 -8.69
CA SER A 4 15.37 -2.08 -7.43
C SER A 4 14.37 -1.07 -6.86
N ARG A 5 13.82 -0.20 -7.72
CA ARG A 5 12.80 0.78 -7.32
C ARG A 5 11.48 0.14 -6.93
N LYS A 6 11.05 -0.94 -7.59
CA LYS A 6 9.85 -1.70 -7.19
C LYS A 6 10.02 -2.32 -5.81
N LEU A 7 11.18 -2.95 -5.57
CA LEU A 7 11.51 -3.54 -4.27
C LEU A 7 11.57 -2.49 -3.16
N GLY A 8 12.21 -1.34 -3.42
CA GLY A 8 12.26 -0.23 -2.47
C GLY A 8 10.86 0.27 -2.09
N ILE A 9 9.96 0.44 -3.06
CA ILE A 9 8.56 0.80 -2.79
C ILE A 9 7.86 -0.31 -2.00
N GLY A 10 8.06 -1.58 -2.35
CA GLY A 10 7.48 -2.71 -1.64
C GLY A 10 7.86 -2.71 -0.16
N ILE A 11 9.15 -2.53 0.15
CA ILE A 11 9.65 -2.46 1.53
C ILE A 11 9.00 -1.31 2.30
N VAL A 12 8.91 -0.12 1.70
CA VAL A 12 8.26 1.03 2.35
C VAL A 12 6.76 0.78 2.57
N MET A 13 6.10 0.07 1.66
CA MET A 13 4.67 -0.28 1.73
C MET A 13 4.34 -1.30 2.83
N ILE A 14 5.32 -2.04 3.35
CA ILE A 14 5.12 -2.93 4.52
C ILE A 14 4.66 -2.10 5.74
N ILE A 15 5.21 -0.91 5.93
CA ILE A 15 4.90 -0.05 7.09
C ILE A 15 3.41 0.30 7.13
N PRO A 16 2.83 0.98 6.11
CA PRO A 16 1.41 1.28 6.14
C PRO A 16 0.57 0.00 6.15
N ALA A 17 0.97 -1.10 5.50
CA ALA A 17 0.19 -2.34 5.51
C ALA A 17 -0.03 -2.88 6.94
N PHE A 18 1.06 -3.15 7.65
CA PHE A 18 0.96 -3.73 8.99
C PHE A 18 0.57 -2.73 10.09
N VAL A 19 1.03 -1.47 10.03
CA VAL A 19 0.69 -0.47 11.06
C VAL A 19 -0.79 -0.13 11.00
N THR A 20 -1.32 0.11 9.81
CA THR A 20 -2.76 0.41 9.68
C THR A 20 -3.62 -0.86 9.76
N GLY A 21 -3.09 -2.04 9.44
CA GLY A 21 -3.73 -3.32 9.73
C GLY A 21 -3.87 -3.57 11.24
N GLY A 22 -2.84 -3.28 12.03
CA GLY A 22 -2.90 -3.32 13.50
C GLY A 22 -3.86 -2.28 14.09
N LEU A 23 -3.91 -1.08 13.49
CA LEU A 23 -4.92 -0.07 13.84
C LEU A 23 -6.34 -0.55 13.47
N LEU A 24 -6.52 -1.18 12.33
CA LEU A 24 -7.83 -1.72 11.94
C LEU A 24 -8.30 -2.79 12.92
N TRP A 25 -7.39 -3.66 13.37
CA TRP A 25 -7.67 -4.66 14.40
C TRP A 25 -8.10 -4.03 15.74
N SER A 26 -7.47 -2.92 16.16
CA SER A 26 -7.82 -2.28 17.42
C SER A 26 -9.21 -1.62 17.40
N ILE A 27 -9.73 -1.27 16.21
CA ILE A 27 -11.07 -0.71 16.01
C ILE A 27 -12.09 -1.83 15.77
N ILE A 28 -11.74 -2.79 14.92
CA ILE A 28 -12.58 -3.92 14.51
C ILE A 28 -11.74 -5.20 14.67
N PRO A 29 -11.86 -5.94 15.78
CA PRO A 29 -11.04 -7.12 16.08
C PRO A 29 -11.51 -8.33 15.25
N SER A 30 -11.40 -8.22 13.94
CA SER A 30 -11.81 -9.21 12.94
C SER A 30 -10.67 -9.49 11.99
N TRP A 31 -10.28 -10.76 11.91
CA TRP A 31 -9.23 -11.20 10.98
C TRP A 31 -9.64 -11.01 9.52
N ILE A 32 -10.95 -11.11 9.23
CA ILE A 32 -11.46 -10.85 7.88
C ILE A 32 -11.22 -9.39 7.48
N ALA A 33 -11.43 -8.45 8.40
CA ALA A 33 -11.18 -7.03 8.15
C ALA A 33 -9.69 -6.77 7.85
N VAL A 34 -8.78 -7.37 8.63
CA VAL A 34 -7.33 -7.27 8.40
C VAL A 34 -6.92 -7.88 7.06
N VAL A 35 -7.45 -9.06 6.70
CA VAL A 35 -7.15 -9.70 5.40
C VAL A 35 -7.62 -8.85 4.23
N ILE A 36 -8.83 -8.28 4.31
CA ILE A 36 -9.35 -7.37 3.28
C ILE A 36 -8.44 -6.15 3.16
N TRP A 37 -7.97 -5.60 4.28
CA TRP A 37 -7.05 -4.47 4.30
C TRP A 37 -5.72 -4.78 3.62
N GLU A 38 -5.11 -5.93 3.91
CA GLU A 38 -3.87 -6.36 3.25
C GLU A 38 -4.05 -6.51 1.74
N ILE A 39 -5.21 -7.02 1.28
CA ILE A 39 -5.54 -7.07 -0.15
C ILE A 39 -5.60 -5.67 -0.76
N VAL A 40 -6.23 -4.71 -0.08
CA VAL A 40 -6.27 -3.31 -0.52
C VAL A 40 -4.86 -2.75 -0.65
N MET A 41 -3.99 -3.00 0.31
CA MET A 41 -2.60 -2.52 0.30
C MET A 41 -1.77 -3.11 -0.84
N VAL A 42 -1.98 -4.39 -1.17
CA VAL A 42 -1.38 -5.01 -2.37
C VAL A 42 -1.88 -4.33 -3.65
N LEU A 43 -3.18 -4.03 -3.76
CA LEU A 43 -3.73 -3.32 -4.92
C LEU A 43 -3.16 -1.91 -5.07
N VAL A 44 -2.97 -1.19 -3.95
CA VAL A 44 -2.32 0.12 -3.93
C VAL A 44 -0.88 0.01 -4.42
N TYR A 45 -0.10 -0.93 -3.87
CA TYR A 45 1.27 -1.19 -4.33
C TYR A 45 1.33 -1.49 -5.84
N VAL A 46 0.44 -2.36 -6.34
CA VAL A 46 0.33 -2.68 -7.77
C VAL A 46 -0.01 -1.43 -8.60
N GLY A 47 -0.90 -0.56 -8.09
CA GLY A 47 -1.22 0.70 -8.74
C GLY A 47 -0.04 1.68 -8.81
N ILE A 48 0.77 1.74 -7.74
CA ILE A 48 1.97 2.58 -7.68
C ILE A 48 3.01 2.11 -8.71
N ILE A 49 3.33 0.81 -8.73
CA ILE A 49 4.33 0.28 -9.68
C ILE A 49 3.87 0.32 -11.14
N LYS A 50 2.55 0.37 -11.37
CA LYS A 50 1.92 0.60 -12.69
C LYS A 50 1.88 2.08 -13.08
N GLY A 51 2.31 3.00 -12.21
CA GLY A 51 2.33 4.44 -12.47
C GLY A 51 0.96 5.11 -12.43
N LYS A 52 -0.08 4.44 -11.92
CA LYS A 52 -1.46 4.98 -11.88
C LYS A 52 -1.63 6.11 -10.87
N PHE A 53 -0.72 6.22 -9.90
CA PHE A 53 -0.71 7.27 -8.88
C PHE A 53 0.35 8.36 -9.17
N SER A 54 0.75 8.54 -10.43
CA SER A 54 1.66 9.61 -10.82
C SER A 54 1.02 10.98 -10.58
N PHE A 55 1.46 11.68 -9.54
CA PHE A 55 1.15 13.10 -9.34
C PHE A 55 1.91 13.91 -10.38
N SER A 56 1.37 13.99 -11.60
CA SER A 56 1.80 14.99 -12.57
C SER A 56 1.39 16.36 -12.03
N ARG A 57 2.32 17.03 -11.31
CA ARG A 57 2.23 18.48 -11.11
C ARG A 57 2.25 19.10 -12.50
N LYS A 58 1.10 19.54 -13.00
CA LYS A 58 1.06 20.63 -13.96
C LYS A 58 1.69 21.83 -13.25
N MET A 59 2.98 22.06 -13.48
CA MET A 59 3.55 23.39 -13.26
C MET A 59 2.97 24.27 -14.36
N ALA A 60 2.05 25.14 -13.97
CA ALA A 60 1.62 26.29 -14.75
C ALA A 60 2.60 27.45 -14.50
#